data_AF-A0A7C2IHW5-F1
#
_entry.id   AF-A0A7C2IHW5-F1
#
_cell.length_a   1.000
_cell.length_b   1.000
_cell.length_c   1.000
_cell.angle_alpha   90.00
_cell.angle_beta   90.00
_cell.angle_gamma   90.00
#
_symmetry.space_group_name_H-M   'P 1'
#
loop_
_entity.id
_entity.type
_entity.pdbx_description
1 polymer ?
#
loop_
_entity_poly.entity_id
_entity_poly.type
_entity_poly.pdbx_seq_one_letter_code
_entity_poly.pdbx_strand_id
1 'polypeptide(L)'
;MARTAYAAAAAPARSARSIEYAVFARITRALALAGEGAGGFPALAAALHDNLRLWGAIAADVAEPGNGLPAGLRAGLFRLAAFTRQHSSAVLAGRAGAEVLVEINTAVMRGLRGSAADAGPGADTGADGGLNIGAGAAAGAARGVTRGAGPADGAGPDAGKELGRHAGAAAGQPARRMT
;
A
#
# COMPACT_ATOMS: atom_id res chain seq x y z
N MET A 1 0.65 16.68 42.74
CA MET A 1 -0.81 16.54 42.52
C MET A 1 -1.16 16.98 41.11
N ALA A 2 -1.06 16.09 40.11
CA ALA A 2 -1.59 16.32 38.75
C ALA A 2 -1.81 14.97 38.05
N ARG A 3 -2.80 14.19 38.50
CA ARG A 3 -3.19 12.90 37.88
C ARG A 3 -4.68 12.82 37.51
N THR A 4 -5.36 13.97 37.41
CA THR A 4 -6.83 13.98 37.35
C THR A 4 -7.38 14.81 36.19
N ALA A 5 -6.75 14.73 35.02
CA ALA A 5 -7.31 15.30 33.79
C ALA A 5 -7.32 14.33 32.59
N TYR A 6 -6.78 13.12 32.72
CA TYR A 6 -6.68 12.17 31.59
C TYR A 6 -7.78 11.09 31.56
N ALA A 7 -8.51 10.88 32.65
CA ALA A 7 -9.49 9.78 32.74
C ALA A 7 -10.87 10.12 32.14
N ALA A 8 -11.30 11.38 32.15
CA ALA A 8 -12.64 11.78 31.70
C ALA A 8 -12.77 12.00 30.18
N ALA A 9 -11.66 12.26 29.47
CA ALA A 9 -11.64 12.56 28.03
C ALA A 9 -11.44 11.32 27.12
N ALA A 10 -11.23 10.13 27.71
CA ALA A 10 -10.80 8.94 26.97
C ALA A 10 -11.93 8.22 26.20
N ALA A 11 -13.20 8.37 26.59
CA ALA A 11 -14.32 7.67 25.94
C ALA A 11 -14.63 8.21 24.52
N PRO A 12 -14.74 9.54 24.29
CA PRO A 12 -14.90 10.09 22.95
C PRO A 12 -13.74 9.73 22.02
N ALA A 13 -12.50 9.83 22.50
CA ALA A 13 -11.30 9.48 21.72
C ALA A 13 -11.26 7.98 21.34
N ARG A 14 -11.67 7.09 22.26
CA ARG A 14 -11.78 5.65 21.97
C ARG A 14 -12.86 5.36 20.93
N SER A 15 -13.97 6.10 20.95
CA SER A 15 -15.04 5.96 19.94
C SER A 15 -14.58 6.41 18.56
N ALA A 16 -13.83 7.52 18.46
CA ALA A 16 -13.26 8.01 17.21
C ALA A 16 -12.30 6.99 16.58
N ARG A 17 -11.35 6.45 17.36
CA ARG A 17 -10.45 5.39 16.89
C ARG A 17 -11.18 4.12 16.48
N SER A 18 -12.27 3.77 17.15
CA SER A 18 -13.09 2.61 16.78
C SER A 18 -13.78 2.80 15.43
N ILE A 19 -14.23 4.03 15.13
CA ILE A 19 -14.81 4.39 13.83
C ILE A 19 -13.73 4.31 12.74
N GLU A 20 -12.57 4.92 12.95
CA GLU A 20 -11.44 4.86 12.02
C GLU A 20 -11.06 3.42 11.69
N TYR A 21 -10.93 2.58 12.73
CA TYR A 21 -10.64 1.16 12.57
C TYR A 21 -11.71 0.44 11.74
N ALA A 22 -12.99 0.68 12.01
CA ALA A 22 -14.09 0.05 11.28
C ALA A 22 -14.08 0.42 9.79
N VAL A 23 -13.79 1.69 9.47
CA VAL A 23 -13.68 2.16 8.07
C VAL A 23 -12.49 1.51 7.37
N PHE A 24 -11.31 1.47 8.02
CA PHE A 24 -10.14 0.76 7.49
C PHE A 24 -10.44 -0.72 7.25
N ALA A 25 -11.07 -1.41 8.21
CA ALA A 25 -11.36 -2.84 8.12
C ALA A 25 -12.28 -3.14 6.93
N ARG A 26 -13.35 -2.36 6.76
CA ARG A 26 -14.29 -2.50 5.65
C ARG A 26 -13.60 -2.35 4.30
N ILE A 27 -12.81 -1.28 4.13
CA ILE A 27 -12.13 -0.99 2.86
C ILE A 27 -11.04 -2.03 2.59
N THR A 28 -10.29 -2.46 3.61
CA THR A 28 -9.26 -3.50 3.48
C THR A 28 -9.86 -4.82 3.01
N ARG A 29 -11.01 -5.22 3.58
CA ARG A 29 -11.73 -6.41 3.12
C ARG A 29 -12.21 -6.25 1.67
N ALA A 30 -12.72 -5.09 1.30
CA ALA A 30 -13.16 -4.82 -0.07
C ALA A 30 -11.99 -4.93 -1.06
N LEU A 31 -10.83 -4.34 -0.75
CA LEU A 31 -9.62 -4.46 -1.56
C LEU A 31 -9.12 -5.90 -1.69
N ALA A 32 -9.14 -6.67 -0.60
CA ALA A 32 -8.66 -8.06 -0.60
C ALA A 32 -9.53 -9.00 -1.44
N LEU A 33 -10.84 -8.74 -1.52
CA LEU A 33 -11.78 -9.53 -2.33
C LEU A 33 -11.92 -8.99 -3.76
N ALA A 34 -11.49 -7.74 -3.99
CA ALA A 34 -11.61 -7.09 -5.28
C ALA A 34 -10.52 -7.57 -6.23
N GLY A 35 -10.91 -8.41 -7.19
CA GLY A 35 -10.01 -9.07 -8.13
C GLY A 35 -10.47 -10.48 -8.49
N GLU A 36 -11.38 -11.04 -7.70
CA GLU A 36 -11.94 -12.38 -7.94
C GLU A 36 -13.24 -12.31 -8.78
N GLY A 37 -13.34 -13.16 -9.82
CA GLY A 37 -14.57 -13.41 -10.57
C GLY A 37 -14.96 -12.40 -11.66
N ALA A 38 -16.09 -12.68 -12.32
CA ALA A 38 -16.66 -11.82 -13.37
C ALA A 38 -17.24 -10.54 -12.73
N GLY A 39 -16.59 -9.39 -12.96
CA GLY A 39 -16.91 -8.11 -12.32
C GLY A 39 -15.83 -7.58 -11.37
N GLY A 40 -14.65 -8.24 -11.29
CA GLY A 40 -13.57 -7.84 -10.40
C GLY A 40 -13.06 -6.41 -10.60
N PHE A 41 -12.98 -5.90 -11.84
CA PHE A 41 -12.45 -4.56 -12.10
C PHE A 41 -13.35 -3.42 -11.56
N PRO A 42 -14.67 -3.37 -11.82
CA PRO A 42 -15.55 -2.39 -11.18
C PRO A 42 -15.48 -2.41 -9.64
N ALA A 43 -15.47 -3.60 -9.03
CA ALA A 43 -15.35 -3.75 -7.58
C ALA A 43 -14.00 -3.21 -7.06
N LEU A 44 -12.91 -3.48 -7.79
CA LEU A 44 -11.57 -2.97 -7.50
C LEU A 44 -11.51 -1.45 -7.61
N ALA A 45 -12.07 -0.87 -8.67
CA ALA A 45 -12.11 0.57 -8.85
C ALA A 45 -12.89 1.26 -7.72
N ALA A 46 -14.03 0.69 -7.30
CA ALA A 46 -14.80 1.19 -6.16
C ALA A 46 -14.02 1.11 -4.84
N ALA A 47 -13.40 -0.04 -4.56
CA ALA A 47 -12.60 -0.23 -3.34
C ALA A 47 -11.38 0.71 -3.29
N LEU A 48 -10.71 0.93 -4.42
CA LEU A 48 -9.62 1.89 -4.54
C LEU A 48 -10.11 3.33 -4.32
N HIS A 49 -11.25 3.69 -4.89
CA HIS A 49 -11.84 5.02 -4.70
C HIS A 49 -12.13 5.29 -3.21
N ASP A 50 -12.76 4.34 -2.51
CA ASP A 50 -13.02 4.47 -1.07
C ASP A 50 -11.72 4.57 -0.25
N ASN A 51 -10.71 3.79 -0.62
CA ASN A 51 -9.39 3.86 0.01
C ASN A 51 -8.73 5.24 -0.18
N LEU A 52 -8.82 5.81 -1.38
CA LEU A 52 -8.31 7.16 -1.68
C LEU A 52 -9.05 8.23 -0.88
N ARG A 53 -10.37 8.11 -0.72
CA ARG A 53 -11.16 9.04 0.11
C ARG A 53 -10.75 8.96 1.58
N LEU A 54 -10.55 7.76 2.12
CA LEU A 54 -10.08 7.58 3.50
C LEU A 54 -8.72 8.25 3.71
N TRP A 55 -7.75 7.95 2.85
CA TRP A 55 -6.40 8.54 2.95
C TRP A 55 -6.40 10.05 2.72
N GLY A 56 -7.30 10.56 1.88
CA GLY A 56 -7.52 12.00 1.72
C GLY A 56 -8.02 12.67 2.99
N ALA A 57 -8.99 12.06 3.67
CA ALA A 57 -9.51 12.57 4.95
C ALA A 57 -8.44 12.57 6.04
N ILE A 58 -7.65 11.48 6.16
CA ILE A 58 -6.54 11.40 7.11
C ILE A 58 -5.49 12.47 6.81
N ALA A 59 -5.09 12.63 5.55
CA ALA A 59 -4.10 13.64 5.15
C ALA A 59 -4.57 15.06 5.48
N ALA A 60 -5.86 15.35 5.30
CA ALA A 60 -6.45 16.64 5.67
C ALA A 60 -6.44 16.85 7.19
N ASP A 61 -6.88 15.86 7.97
CA ASP A 61 -6.92 15.95 9.44
C ASP A 61 -5.53 16.16 10.06
N VAL A 62 -4.52 15.44 9.56
CA VAL A 62 -3.14 15.59 10.06
C VAL A 62 -2.44 16.85 9.56
N ALA A 63 -2.99 17.52 8.55
CA ALA A 63 -2.51 18.83 8.10
C ALA A 63 -2.92 19.96 9.03
N GLU A 64 -3.98 19.76 9.83
CA GLU A 64 -4.53 20.81 10.68
C GLU A 64 -3.50 21.32 11.70
N PRO A 65 -3.33 22.65 11.87
CA PRO A 65 -2.37 23.22 12.82
C PRO A 65 -2.57 22.76 14.27
N GLY A 66 -3.81 22.39 14.63
CA GLY A 66 -4.19 21.88 15.94
C GLY A 66 -4.05 20.35 16.12
N ASN A 67 -3.55 19.63 15.12
CA ASN A 67 -3.44 18.18 15.20
C ASN A 67 -2.38 17.76 16.24
N GLY A 68 -2.80 16.96 17.22
CA GLY A 68 -1.98 16.57 18.37
C GLY A 68 -0.93 15.49 18.10
N LEU A 69 -0.76 15.02 16.86
CA LEU A 69 0.21 13.99 16.54
C LEU A 69 1.64 14.55 16.41
N PRO A 70 2.68 13.80 16.85
CA PRO A 70 4.07 14.17 16.64
C PRO A 70 4.37 14.44 15.16
N ALA A 71 5.21 15.44 14.87
CA ALA A 71 5.53 15.85 13.51
C ALA A 71 6.05 14.70 12.62
N GLY A 72 6.87 13.80 13.18
CA GLY A 72 7.36 12.63 12.47
C GLY A 72 6.25 11.65 12.05
N LEU A 73 5.24 11.46 12.92
CA LEU A 73 4.11 10.60 12.60
C LEU A 73 3.22 11.22 11.52
N ARG A 74 2.96 12.53 11.60
CA ARG A 74 2.22 13.27 10.55
C ARG A 74 2.93 13.16 9.20
N ALA A 75 4.24 13.37 9.15
CA ALA A 75 5.04 13.21 7.93
C ALA A 75 5.01 11.78 7.38
N GLY A 76 5.00 10.77 8.26
CA GLY A 76 4.82 9.36 7.89
C GLY A 76 3.47 9.12 7.22
N LEU A 77 2.38 9.61 7.82
CA LEU A 77 1.03 9.48 7.29
C LEU A 77 0.86 10.19 5.94
N PHE A 78 1.44 11.38 5.77
CA PHE A 78 1.48 12.06 4.47
C PHE A 78 2.17 11.23 3.39
N ARG A 79 3.30 10.60 3.73
CA ARG A 79 4.04 9.74 2.79
C ARG A 79 3.23 8.53 2.36
N LEU A 80 2.53 7.89 3.32
CA LEU A 80 1.64 6.76 3.02
C LEU A 80 0.43 7.19 2.19
N ALA A 81 -0.16 8.37 2.45
CA ALA A 81 -1.24 8.91 1.63
C ALA A 81 -0.77 9.18 0.19
N ALA A 82 0.42 9.76 0.01
CA ALA A 82 1.00 9.99 -1.31
C ALA A 82 1.29 8.67 -2.05
N PHE A 83 1.91 7.71 -1.37
CA PHE A 83 2.16 6.37 -1.92
C PHE A 83 0.85 5.70 -2.36
N THR A 84 -0.17 5.72 -1.50
CA THR A 84 -1.47 5.10 -1.77
C THR A 84 -2.14 5.67 -3.02
N ARG A 85 -2.07 7.00 -3.21
CA ARG A 85 -2.60 7.65 -4.43
C ARG A 85 -1.88 7.20 -5.69
N GLN A 86 -0.55 7.17 -5.64
CA GLN A 86 0.27 6.76 -6.79
C GLN A 86 0.06 5.28 -7.13
N HIS A 87 0.06 4.41 -6.12
CA HIS A 87 -0.11 2.97 -6.28
C HIS A 87 -1.51 2.61 -6.76
N SER A 88 -2.56 3.25 -6.23
CA SER A 88 -3.94 3.05 -6.71
C SER A 88 -4.08 3.37 -8.20
N SER A 89 -3.40 4.42 -8.68
CA SER A 89 -3.37 4.77 -10.10
C SER A 89 -2.64 3.71 -10.94
N ALA A 90 -1.59 3.08 -10.40
CA ALA A 90 -0.89 1.97 -11.05
C ALA A 90 -1.76 0.71 -11.11
N VAL A 91 -2.53 0.41 -10.05
CA VAL A 91 -3.47 -0.72 -10.01
C VAL A 91 -4.59 -0.55 -11.04
N LEU A 92 -5.19 0.64 -11.12
CA LEU A 92 -6.22 0.93 -12.14
C LEU A 92 -5.68 0.79 -13.57
N ALA A 93 -4.40 1.07 -13.78
CA ALA A 93 -3.74 0.90 -15.07
C ALA A 93 -3.27 -0.55 -15.33
N GLY A 94 -3.53 -1.51 -14.44
CA GLY A 94 -3.09 -2.89 -14.56
C GLY A 94 -1.58 -3.09 -14.40
N ARG A 95 -0.87 -2.11 -13.83
CA ARG A 95 0.60 -2.12 -13.66
C ARG A 95 1.07 -2.56 -12.28
N ALA A 96 0.14 -2.81 -11.35
CA ALA A 96 0.40 -3.24 -9.98
C ALA A 96 -0.83 -3.98 -9.41
N GLY A 97 -0.63 -4.75 -8.34
CA GLY A 97 -1.69 -5.38 -7.57
C GLY A 97 -2.08 -4.61 -6.30
N ALA A 98 -3.24 -4.92 -5.73
CA ALA A 98 -3.80 -4.23 -4.57
C ALA A 98 -3.25 -4.73 -3.22
N GLU A 99 -2.45 -5.79 -3.21
CA GLU A 99 -1.97 -6.51 -2.02
C GLU A 99 -1.18 -5.57 -1.09
N VAL A 100 -0.33 -4.71 -1.67
CA VAL A 100 0.45 -3.74 -0.90
C VAL A 100 -0.46 -2.73 -0.17
N LEU A 101 -1.61 -2.36 -0.75
CA LEU A 101 -2.56 -1.46 -0.08
C LEU A 101 -3.26 -2.16 1.08
N VAL A 102 -3.56 -3.46 0.93
CA VAL A 102 -4.12 -4.31 2.00
C VAL A 102 -3.13 -4.41 3.17
N GLU A 103 -1.84 -4.63 2.89
CA GLU A 103 -0.79 -4.70 3.91
C GLU A 103 -0.64 -3.38 4.69
N ILE A 104 -0.59 -2.25 3.98
CA ILE A 104 -0.49 -0.92 4.59
C ILE A 104 -1.67 -0.68 5.53
N ASN A 105 -2.90 -0.88 5.06
CA ASN A 105 -4.09 -0.67 5.88
C ASN A 105 -4.11 -1.61 7.10
N THR A 106 -3.65 -2.85 6.92
CA THR A 106 -3.53 -3.82 8.03
C THR A 106 -2.49 -3.39 9.07
N ALA A 107 -1.36 -2.84 8.64
CA ALA A 107 -0.35 -2.28 9.53
C ALA A 107 -0.87 -1.08 10.32
N VAL A 108 -1.61 -0.17 9.67
CA VAL A 108 -2.26 0.98 10.32
C VAL A 108 -3.28 0.52 11.35
N MET A 109 -4.17 -0.43 11.00
CA MET A 109 -5.12 -1.01 11.93
C MET A 109 -4.45 -1.66 13.15
N ARG A 110 -3.28 -2.28 12.96
CA ARG A 110 -2.47 -2.82 14.07
C ARG A 110 -1.96 -1.70 14.98
N GLY A 111 -1.48 -0.60 14.41
CA GLY A 111 -1.07 0.60 15.16
C GLY A 111 -2.20 1.23 15.97
N LEU A 112 -3.41 1.31 15.37
CA LEU A 112 -4.60 1.83 16.05
C LEU A 112 -5.00 0.97 17.28
N ARG A 113 -4.79 -0.35 17.22
CA ARG A 113 -5.03 -1.27 18.35
C ARG A 113 -3.94 -1.18 19.43
N GLY A 114 -2.66 -1.05 19.05
CA GLY A 114 -1.54 -0.95 19.99
C GLY A 114 -1.55 0.32 20.84
N SER A 115 -1.97 1.45 20.25
CA SER A 115 -2.10 2.72 20.98
C SER A 115 -3.27 2.76 21.97
N ALA A 116 -4.13 1.73 22.02
CA ALA A 116 -5.13 1.54 23.08
C ALA A 116 -4.58 0.75 24.28
N ALA A 117 -3.46 0.03 24.12
CA ALA A 117 -2.84 -0.82 25.14
C ALA A 117 -1.64 -0.15 25.83
N ASP A 118 -0.95 0.79 25.17
CA ASP A 118 0.22 1.51 25.73
C ASP A 118 -0.13 2.70 26.66
N ALA A 119 -1.32 2.70 27.28
CA ALA A 119 -1.67 3.64 28.35
C ALA A 119 -1.42 3.05 29.75
N GLY A 120 -0.28 2.37 29.93
CA GLY A 120 0.23 1.90 31.22
C GLY A 120 1.43 2.74 31.69
N PRO A 121 1.65 2.94 33.01
CA PRO A 121 2.54 3.99 33.51
C PRO A 121 4.01 3.52 33.64
N GLY A 122 4.93 4.37 33.20
CA GLY A 122 6.30 4.42 33.72
C GLY A 122 7.42 4.27 32.69
N ALA A 123 8.18 5.35 32.48
CA ALA A 123 9.65 5.35 32.42
C ALA A 123 10.16 6.78 32.13
N ASP A 124 9.81 7.72 33.01
CA ASP A 124 10.66 8.86 33.32
C ASP A 124 11.71 8.40 34.34
N THR A 125 12.86 7.95 33.87
CA THR A 125 14.08 7.94 34.68
C THR A 125 15.10 8.83 34.00
N GLY A 126 15.06 10.12 34.35
CA GLY A 126 16.25 10.96 34.24
C GLY A 126 17.28 10.47 35.26
N ALA A 127 18.44 10.05 34.77
CA ALA A 127 19.65 9.96 35.55
C ALA A 127 20.79 10.45 34.68
N ASP A 128 21.20 11.68 34.98
CA ASP A 128 22.49 12.23 34.64
C ASP A 128 23.62 11.28 35.08
N GLY A 129 24.69 11.23 34.27
CA GLY A 129 26.01 10.78 34.73
C GLY A 129 26.62 9.69 33.88
N GLY A 130 27.69 10.05 33.15
CA GLY A 130 28.74 9.09 32.80
C GLY A 130 29.17 9.10 31.35
N LEU A 131 30.21 9.86 31.08
CA LEU A 131 31.18 9.63 30.00
C LEU A 131 31.51 8.12 29.89
N ASN A 132 31.44 7.56 28.68
CA ASN A 132 32.20 6.36 28.36
C ASN A 132 32.90 6.51 27.00
N ILE A 133 34.22 6.71 27.10
CA ILE A 133 35.19 6.68 26.02
C ILE A 133 35.72 5.24 25.94
N GLY A 134 35.75 4.64 24.75
CA GLY A 134 36.43 3.37 24.47
C GLY A 134 35.80 2.68 23.26
N ALA A 135 36.39 2.77 22.06
CA ALA A 135 37.51 1.95 21.58
C ALA A 135 37.12 0.47 21.35
N GLY A 136 37.31 -0.02 20.11
CA GLY A 136 37.22 -1.44 19.82
C GLY A 136 36.99 -1.77 18.35
N ALA A 137 38.06 -1.74 17.57
CA ALA A 137 38.15 -2.39 16.26
C ALA A 137 38.09 -3.92 16.37
N ALA A 138 37.51 -4.59 15.37
CA ALA A 138 37.85 -5.92 14.82
C ALA A 138 36.68 -6.38 13.93
N ALA A 139 36.83 -6.46 12.61
CA ALA A 139 37.45 -7.56 11.86
C ALA A 139 36.51 -8.76 11.63
N GLY A 140 36.43 -9.18 10.36
CA GLY A 140 36.40 -10.62 10.03
C GLY A 140 35.15 -11.19 9.38
N ALA A 141 35.23 -11.28 8.05
CA ALA A 141 34.89 -12.47 7.24
C ALA A 141 33.44 -13.00 7.17
N ALA A 142 32.88 -13.12 5.95
CA ALA A 142 33.08 -14.32 5.11
C ALA A 142 32.24 -14.31 3.81
N ARG A 143 32.95 -14.46 2.69
CA ARG A 143 32.71 -15.29 1.48
C ARG A 143 31.28 -15.45 0.91
N GLY A 144 31.14 -15.04 -0.37
CA GLY A 144 31.25 -16.01 -1.48
C GLY A 144 30.01 -16.25 -2.37
N VAL A 145 30.29 -16.38 -3.69
CA VAL A 145 29.48 -16.96 -4.79
C VAL A 145 28.62 -15.95 -5.58
N THR A 146 29.18 -15.30 -6.62
CA THR A 146 29.35 -15.72 -8.04
C THR A 146 28.05 -15.97 -8.82
N ARG A 147 27.75 -15.10 -9.80
CA ARG A 147 27.34 -15.51 -11.16
C ARG A 147 27.54 -14.35 -12.15
N GLY A 148 28.04 -14.72 -13.34
CA GLY A 148 28.72 -13.87 -14.30
C GLY A 148 27.85 -12.84 -15.04
N ALA A 149 28.49 -11.72 -15.32
CA ALA A 149 28.16 -10.81 -16.41
C ALA A 149 28.80 -11.34 -17.70
N GLY A 150 28.03 -11.39 -18.79
CA GLY A 150 28.54 -11.52 -20.16
C GLY A 150 28.17 -10.27 -20.95
N PRO A 151 29.06 -9.69 -21.76
CA PRO A 151 28.78 -8.46 -22.50
C PRO A 151 28.10 -8.71 -23.85
N ALA A 152 27.47 -7.63 -24.32
CA ALA A 152 26.77 -7.47 -25.58
C ALA A 152 27.71 -7.30 -26.79
N ASP A 153 27.24 -7.75 -27.95
CA ASP A 153 27.42 -7.20 -29.31
C ASP A 153 26.53 -8.08 -30.23
N GLY A 154 25.68 -7.64 -31.16
CA GLY A 154 25.65 -6.41 -31.94
C GLY A 154 25.75 -6.78 -33.43
N ALA A 155 24.62 -7.01 -34.12
CA ALA A 155 24.44 -6.90 -35.60
C ALA A 155 23.08 -7.46 -36.06
N GLY A 156 22.23 -6.61 -36.67
CA GLY A 156 21.20 -7.05 -37.63
C GLY A 156 21.75 -6.91 -39.07
N PRO A 157 20.91 -6.68 -40.09
CA PRO A 157 19.67 -7.37 -40.50
C PRO A 157 19.79 -7.88 -41.97
N ASP A 158 19.03 -8.89 -42.43
CA ASP A 158 18.50 -8.86 -43.82
C ASP A 158 17.48 -9.94 -44.19
N ALA A 159 16.58 -9.51 -45.08
CA ALA A 159 15.94 -10.18 -46.21
C ALA A 159 15.38 -11.62 -46.09
N GLY A 160 14.05 -11.68 -46.24
CA GLY A 160 13.49 -12.13 -47.53
C GLY A 160 13.29 -13.64 -47.72
N LYS A 161 12.06 -14.11 -47.50
CA LYS A 161 11.37 -14.91 -48.52
C LYS A 161 9.85 -14.89 -48.33
N GLU A 162 9.21 -14.07 -49.14
CA GLU A 162 7.92 -14.38 -49.73
C GLU A 162 7.96 -15.75 -50.40
N LEU A 163 6.95 -16.58 -50.18
CA LEU A 163 6.32 -17.36 -51.25
C LEU A 163 4.86 -17.55 -50.88
N GLY A 164 4.00 -16.79 -51.56
CA GLY A 164 2.56 -16.97 -51.51
C GLY A 164 2.10 -18.22 -52.28
N ARG A 165 0.83 -18.57 -52.07
CA ARG A 165 -0.15 -18.53 -53.17
C ARG A 165 -1.60 -18.60 -52.67
N HIS A 166 -2.38 -17.72 -53.28
CA HIS A 166 -3.83 -17.61 -53.25
C HIS A 166 -4.54 -18.72 -54.06
N ALA A 167 -5.87 -18.73 -53.88
CA ALA A 167 -6.95 -19.28 -54.71
C ALA A 167 -7.47 -20.66 -54.27
N GLY A 168 -8.78 -20.92 -54.15
CA GLY A 168 -9.98 -20.16 -54.45
C GLY A 168 -11.22 -21.08 -54.35
N ALA A 169 -12.41 -20.52 -54.66
CA ALA A 169 -13.74 -21.14 -54.80
C ALA A 169 -14.49 -21.47 -53.48
N ALA A 170 -15.60 -20.82 -53.11
CA ALA A 170 -16.90 -20.58 -53.79
C ALA A 170 -17.80 -21.82 -53.89
N ALA A 171 -18.76 -21.95 -52.96
CA ALA A 171 -20.07 -22.61 -53.04
C ALA A 171 -20.68 -22.57 -51.62
N GLY A 172 -21.94 -22.28 -51.32
CA GLY A 172 -23.14 -21.93 -52.06
C GLY A 172 -24.27 -21.89 -51.01
N GLN A 173 -24.93 -20.75 -50.83
CA GLN A 173 -26.17 -20.65 -50.04
C GLN A 173 -27.35 -20.67 -51.01
N PRO A 174 -28.34 -21.57 -50.85
CA PRO A 174 -29.65 -21.38 -51.45
C PRO A 174 -30.60 -20.61 -50.53
N ALA A 175 -31.49 -19.89 -51.20
CA ALA A 175 -32.28 -18.77 -50.73
C ALA A 175 -33.56 -19.12 -49.94
N ARG A 176 -34.09 -18.04 -49.37
CA ARG A 176 -35.33 -17.84 -48.61
C ARG A 176 -36.61 -18.15 -49.39
N ARG A 177 -37.68 -18.54 -48.66
CA ARG A 177 -39.02 -17.87 -48.52
C ARG A 177 -40.04 -18.89 -48.02
N MET A 178 -40.72 -18.66 -46.89
CA MET A 178 -41.96 -17.86 -46.76
C MET A 178 -42.98 -18.18 -47.85
N THR A 179 -43.83 -19.15 -47.57
CA THR A 179 -45.28 -19.07 -47.79
C THR A 179 -45.96 -19.69 -46.58
#